data_AF-A0A6L3F9T9-F1
#
_entry.id   AF-A0A6L3F9T9-F1
#
_cell.length_a   1.000
_cell.length_b   1.000
_cell.length_c   1.000
_cell.angle_alpha   90.00
_cell.angle_beta   90.00
_cell.angle_gamma   90.00
#
_symmetry.space_group_name_H-M   'P 1'
#
loop_
_entity.id
_entity.type
_entity.pdbx_description
1 polymer ?
#
loop_
_entity_poly.entity_id
_entity_poly.type
_entity_poly.pdbx_seq_one_letter_code
_entity_poly.pdbx_strand_id
1 'polypeptide(L)'
;MEKSMEVVSGVTAVYFAEEVSDLLSQELGFVVLLSIAALVAILIRRIRLPYTVALVIVGLFLSLFPNFLQFTVSSDLILAILVPPLVFEATLHIPWRRLKRDLTPILLLAVGGTLIGTFIVGTIVQQSLGVTWPAAIAFGALISATDPVAVVAFFRSLGVSKRLAILVEGESLFNDGVSIVIFTLAVAAGDATLAGRGETLTLSDAAIEFLVVPFFL
;
A
#
# COMPACT_ATOMS: atom_id res chain seq x y z
N MET A 1 47.24 -1.50 28.44
CA MET A 1 46.81 -1.47 27.03
C MET A 1 46.05 -2.74 26.66
N GLU A 2 46.55 -3.94 26.97
CA GLU A 2 45.91 -5.23 26.64
C GLU A 2 44.50 -5.41 27.23
N LYS A 3 44.32 -5.08 28.52
CA LYS A 3 43.02 -5.12 29.22
C LYS A 3 41.98 -4.12 28.66
N SER A 4 42.41 -3.08 27.96
CA SER A 4 41.52 -2.09 27.33
C SER A 4 41.08 -2.53 25.94
N MET A 5 41.86 -3.37 25.25
CA MET A 5 41.55 -3.92 23.93
C MET A 5 40.56 -5.10 24.01
N GLU A 6 40.64 -5.90 25.07
CA GLU A 6 39.74 -7.02 25.34
C GLU A 6 38.32 -6.57 25.70
N VAL A 7 38.19 -5.47 26.46
CA VAL A 7 36.89 -4.85 26.80
C VAL A 7 36.21 -4.26 25.56
N VAL A 8 36.96 -3.61 24.67
CA VAL A 8 36.40 -3.09 23.40
C VAL A 8 35.94 -4.23 22.50
N SER A 9 36.70 -5.33 22.41
CA SER A 9 36.29 -6.54 21.67
C SER A 9 35.02 -7.19 22.22
N GLY A 10 34.86 -7.23 23.54
CA GLY A 10 33.67 -7.80 24.19
C GLY A 10 32.42 -6.95 23.99
N VAL A 11 32.56 -5.63 24.04
CA VAL A 11 31.46 -4.68 23.81
C VAL A 11 30.97 -4.73 22.36
N THR A 12 31.88 -4.73 21.37
CA THR A 12 31.51 -4.85 19.95
C THR A 12 30.85 -6.19 19.63
N ALA A 13 31.28 -7.29 20.28
CA ALA A 13 30.67 -8.61 20.10
C ALA A 13 29.24 -8.69 20.69
N VAL A 14 28.98 -7.99 21.81
CA VAL A 14 27.64 -7.90 22.40
C VAL A 14 26.70 -7.10 21.50
N TYR A 15 27.13 -5.93 21.00
CA TYR A 15 26.33 -5.15 20.04
C TYR A 15 26.05 -5.92 18.76
N PHE A 16 27.03 -6.63 18.22
CA PHE A 16 26.84 -7.46 17.03
C PHE A 16 25.88 -8.63 17.28
N ALA A 17 25.93 -9.25 18.46
CA ALA A 17 25.01 -10.32 18.82
C ALA A 17 23.57 -9.81 19.04
N GLU A 18 23.41 -8.63 19.63
CA GLU A 18 22.12 -7.96 19.83
C GLU A 18 21.50 -7.59 18.48
N GLU A 19 22.27 -7.00 17.57
CA GLU A 19 21.83 -6.63 16.22
C GLU A 19 21.46 -7.86 15.36
N VAL A 20 22.25 -8.94 15.42
CA VAL A 20 21.89 -10.22 14.77
C VAL A 20 20.64 -10.83 15.37
N SER A 21 20.44 -10.74 16.69
CA SER A 21 19.25 -11.26 17.36
C SER A 21 17.98 -10.48 17.01
N ASP A 22 18.09 -9.16 16.83
CA ASP A 22 16.99 -8.30 16.38
C ASP A 22 16.62 -8.60 14.93
N LEU A 23 17.62 -8.75 14.05
CA LEU A 23 17.40 -9.15 12.66
C LEU A 23 16.71 -10.51 12.56
N LEU A 24 17.19 -11.51 13.30
CA LEU A 24 16.57 -12.84 13.32
C LEU A 24 15.12 -12.79 13.85
N SER A 25 14.85 -11.94 14.84
CA SER A 25 13.50 -11.76 15.39
C SER A 25 12.55 -11.10 14.40
N GLN A 26 13.04 -10.13 13.61
CA GLN A 26 12.28 -9.50 12.52
C GLN A 26 11.97 -10.47 11.39
N GLU A 27 12.97 -11.22 10.91
CA GLU A 27 12.81 -12.23 9.87
C GLU A 27 11.81 -13.31 10.29
N LEU A 28 11.96 -13.84 11.52
CA LEU A 28 11.01 -14.81 12.08
C LEU A 28 9.61 -14.22 12.21
N GLY A 29 9.48 -12.97 12.65
CA GLY A 29 8.20 -12.27 12.73
C GLY A 29 7.49 -12.19 11.38
N PHE A 30 8.21 -11.82 10.32
CA PHE A 30 7.68 -11.73 8.97
C PHE A 30 7.27 -13.11 8.43
N VAL A 31 8.10 -14.14 8.64
CA VAL A 31 7.78 -15.53 8.25
C VAL A 31 6.55 -16.04 8.99
N VAL A 32 6.41 -15.77 10.28
CA VAL A 32 5.23 -16.16 11.07
C VAL A 32 3.99 -15.45 10.53
N LEU A 33 4.07 -14.15 10.25
CA LEU A 33 2.95 -13.38 9.69
C LEU A 33 2.53 -13.91 8.32
N LEU A 34 3.48 -14.16 7.41
CA LEU A 34 3.22 -14.79 6.12
C LEU A 34 2.63 -16.19 6.24
N SER A 35 3.10 -16.98 7.21
CA SER A 35 2.59 -18.33 7.47
C SER A 35 1.14 -18.29 7.94
N ILE A 36 0.80 -17.35 8.84
CA ILE A 36 -0.58 -17.11 9.26
C ILE A 36 -1.43 -16.68 8.07
N ALA A 37 -0.96 -15.72 7.27
CA ALA A 37 -1.68 -15.25 6.09
C ALA A 37 -1.95 -16.39 5.08
N ALA A 38 -0.94 -17.24 4.82
CA ALA A 38 -1.07 -18.40 3.96
C ALA A 38 -2.04 -19.44 4.52
N LEU A 39 -1.97 -19.72 5.83
CA LEU A 39 -2.88 -20.64 6.50
C LEU A 39 -4.33 -20.15 6.41
N VAL A 40 -4.56 -18.87 6.68
CA VAL A 40 -5.86 -18.20 6.55
C VAL A 40 -6.37 -18.31 5.11
N ALA A 41 -5.54 -18.00 4.12
CA ALA A 41 -5.89 -18.11 2.72
C ALA A 41 -6.29 -19.55 2.31
N ILE A 42 -5.57 -20.57 2.82
CA ILE A 42 -5.88 -21.98 2.56
C ILE A 42 -7.20 -22.40 3.25
N LEU A 43 -7.38 -22.02 4.52
CA LEU A 43 -8.54 -22.42 5.31
C LEU A 43 -9.83 -21.79 4.77
N ILE A 44 -9.74 -20.55 4.31
CA ILE A 44 -10.89 -19.75 3.87
C ILE A 44 -11.32 -20.08 2.45
N ARG A 45 -10.47 -20.73 1.64
CA ARG A 45 -10.89 -21.28 0.34
C ARG A 45 -12.11 -22.22 0.40
N ARG A 46 -12.42 -22.79 1.57
CA ARG A 46 -13.62 -23.63 1.77
C ARG A 46 -14.88 -22.83 2.12
N ILE A 47 -14.76 -21.55 2.44
CA ILE A 47 -15.84 -20.66 2.88
C ILE A 47 -16.07 -19.61 1.79
N ARG A 48 -17.31 -19.17 1.56
CA ARG A 48 -17.64 -18.14 0.54
C ARG A 48 -17.26 -16.70 0.96
N LEU A 49 -16.29 -16.55 1.87
CA LEU A 49 -15.84 -15.23 2.32
C LEU A 49 -14.65 -14.75 1.48
N PRO A 50 -14.60 -13.47 1.08
CA PRO A 50 -13.42 -12.89 0.46
C PRO A 50 -12.22 -13.02 1.40
N TYR A 51 -11.07 -13.43 0.85
CA TYR A 51 -9.87 -13.67 1.64
C TYR A 51 -9.38 -12.40 2.37
N THR A 52 -9.56 -11.22 1.75
CA THR A 52 -9.19 -9.92 2.31
C THR A 52 -9.94 -9.61 3.60
N VAL A 53 -11.26 -9.80 3.63
CA VAL A 53 -12.11 -9.57 4.82
C VAL A 53 -11.62 -10.40 6.00
N ALA A 54 -11.26 -11.65 5.74
CA ALA A 54 -10.85 -12.52 6.81
C ALA A 54 -9.42 -12.29 7.30
N LEU A 55 -8.51 -11.88 6.41
CA LEU A 55 -7.19 -11.38 6.80
C LEU A 55 -7.31 -10.18 7.74
N VAL A 56 -8.23 -9.24 7.46
CA VAL A 56 -8.49 -8.09 8.35
C VAL A 56 -9.01 -8.54 9.72
N ILE A 57 -9.95 -9.48 9.76
CA ILE A 57 -10.48 -10.02 11.03
C ILE A 57 -9.37 -10.70 11.84
N VAL A 58 -8.53 -11.50 11.20
CA VAL A 58 -7.40 -12.18 11.85
C VAL A 58 -6.39 -11.15 12.35
N GLY A 59 -6.03 -10.14 11.54
CA GLY A 59 -5.14 -9.06 11.97
C GLY A 59 -5.68 -8.28 13.16
N LEU A 60 -6.99 -7.96 13.16
CA LEU A 60 -7.66 -7.30 14.28
C LEU A 60 -7.62 -8.17 15.55
N PHE A 61 -7.84 -9.49 15.40
CA PHE A 61 -7.77 -10.42 16.51
C PHE A 61 -6.36 -10.54 17.08
N LEU A 62 -5.34 -10.61 16.22
CA LEU A 62 -3.92 -10.63 16.63
C LEU A 62 -3.51 -9.33 17.33
N SER A 63 -4.07 -8.19 16.95
CA SER A 63 -3.83 -6.88 17.60
C SER A 63 -4.24 -6.87 19.08
N LEU A 64 -5.17 -7.72 19.50
CA LEU A 64 -5.53 -7.88 20.92
C LEU A 64 -4.43 -8.55 21.76
N PHE A 65 -3.43 -9.14 21.12
CA PHE A 65 -2.31 -9.82 21.75
C PHE A 65 -0.99 -9.12 21.39
N PRO A 66 -0.69 -7.93 21.95
CA PRO A 66 0.47 -7.12 21.57
C PRO A 66 1.82 -7.82 21.81
N ASN A 67 1.86 -8.82 22.70
CA ASN A 67 3.06 -9.62 22.96
C ASN A 67 3.25 -10.78 21.97
N PHE A 68 2.34 -10.98 21.02
CA PHE A 68 2.40 -12.09 20.07
C PHE A 68 3.51 -11.90 19.03
N LEU A 69 3.79 -10.65 18.64
CA LEU A 69 4.80 -10.30 17.65
C LEU A 69 5.63 -9.13 18.20
N GLN A 70 6.84 -9.41 18.69
CA GLN A 70 7.79 -8.39 19.15
C GLN A 70 8.56 -7.77 17.98
N PHE A 71 7.88 -7.45 16.88
CA PHE A 71 8.50 -6.76 15.75
C PHE A 71 7.62 -5.61 15.29
N THR A 72 8.24 -4.44 15.11
CA THR A 72 7.56 -3.26 14.59
C THR A 72 7.66 -3.28 13.08
N VAL A 73 6.55 -3.60 12.40
CA VAL A 73 6.48 -3.48 10.95
C VAL A 73 6.28 -2.01 10.59
N SER A 74 7.28 -1.40 9.95
CA SER A 74 7.08 -0.07 9.37
C SER A 74 6.26 -0.20 8.08
N SER A 75 5.39 0.77 7.84
CA SER A 75 4.64 0.87 6.58
C SER A 75 5.58 0.92 5.38
N ASP A 76 6.74 1.57 5.52
CA ASP A 76 7.74 1.68 4.45
C ASP A 76 8.31 0.32 4.06
N LEU A 77 8.57 -0.57 5.02
CA LEU A 77 9.02 -1.93 4.72
C LEU A 77 7.96 -2.74 3.99
N ILE A 78 6.68 -2.61 4.38
CA ILE A 78 5.57 -3.26 3.69
C ILE A 78 5.50 -2.77 2.25
N LEU A 79 5.52 -1.45 2.05
CA LEU A 79 5.42 -0.83 0.73
C LEU A 79 6.60 -1.25 -0.15
N ALA A 80 7.83 -1.15 0.35
CA ALA A 80 9.04 -1.47 -0.41
C ALA A 80 9.15 -2.95 -0.80
N ILE A 81 8.69 -3.87 0.07
CA ILE A 81 8.84 -5.32 -0.18
C ILE A 81 7.65 -5.87 -0.98
N LEU A 82 6.42 -5.44 -0.68
CA LEU A 82 5.21 -6.04 -1.26
C LEU A 82 4.76 -5.36 -2.55
N VAL A 83 4.88 -4.04 -2.68
CA VAL A 83 4.37 -3.31 -3.84
C VAL A 83 5.07 -3.73 -5.14
N PRO A 84 6.42 -3.83 -5.22
CA PRO A 84 7.07 -4.16 -6.48
C PRO A 84 6.67 -5.53 -7.05
N PRO A 85 6.67 -6.64 -6.26
CA PRO A 85 6.17 -7.93 -6.74
C PRO A 85 4.69 -7.91 -7.17
N LEU A 86 3.83 -7.18 -6.44
CA LEU A 86 2.41 -7.08 -6.77
C LEU A 86 2.18 -6.33 -8.09
N VAL A 87 2.86 -5.21 -8.30
CA VAL A 87 2.81 -4.44 -9.56
C VAL A 87 3.35 -5.28 -10.71
N PHE A 88 4.47 -5.99 -10.51
CA PHE A 88 5.04 -6.88 -11.52
C PHE A 88 4.05 -7.98 -11.94
N GLU A 89 3.44 -8.68 -10.98
CA GLU A 89 2.44 -9.72 -11.24
C GLU A 89 1.23 -9.18 -12.01
N ALA A 90 0.72 -8.01 -11.62
CA ALA A 90 -0.43 -7.39 -12.27
C ALA A 90 -0.12 -7.02 -13.73
N THR A 91 1.08 -6.48 -14.00
CA THR A 91 1.48 -6.14 -15.37
C THR A 91 1.68 -7.36 -16.28
N LEU A 92 2.09 -8.51 -15.74
CA LEU A 92 2.28 -9.75 -16.50
C LEU A 92 0.95 -10.35 -16.98
N HIS A 93 -0.12 -10.22 -16.21
CA HIS A 93 -1.42 -10.80 -16.53
C HIS A 93 -2.26 -9.97 -17.52
N ILE A 94 -1.89 -8.70 -17.74
CA ILE A 94 -2.66 -7.79 -18.59
C ILE A 94 -2.20 -7.90 -20.06
N PRO A 95 -3.11 -8.21 -21.01
CA PRO A 95 -2.76 -8.32 -22.42
C PRO A 95 -2.45 -6.94 -23.02
N TRP A 96 -1.17 -6.56 -23.04
CA TRP A 96 -0.65 -5.26 -23.47
C TRP A 96 -1.27 -4.71 -24.76
N ARG A 97 -1.42 -5.54 -25.80
CA ARG A 97 -2.03 -5.14 -27.08
C ARG A 97 -3.48 -4.64 -26.95
N ARG A 98 -4.26 -5.22 -26.04
CA ARG A 98 -5.66 -4.82 -25.82
C ARG A 98 -5.75 -3.62 -24.90
N LEU A 99 -4.91 -3.57 -23.86
CA LEU A 99 -4.78 -2.41 -22.97
C LEU A 99 -4.45 -1.14 -23.78
N LYS A 100 -3.43 -1.21 -24.64
CA LYS A 100 -2.98 -0.07 -25.46
C LYS A 100 -4.09 0.50 -26.37
N ARG A 101 -5.01 -0.34 -26.85
CA ARG A 101 -6.11 0.08 -27.72
C ARG A 101 -7.16 0.91 -26.99
N ASP A 102 -7.33 0.64 -25.70
CA ASP A 102 -8.33 1.28 -24.84
C ASP A 102 -7.65 2.16 -23.76
N LEU A 103 -6.40 2.59 -23.98
CA LEU A 103 -5.59 3.30 -22.98
C LEU A 103 -6.19 4.66 -22.59
N THR A 104 -6.71 5.42 -23.56
CA THR A 104 -7.31 6.73 -23.31
C THR A 104 -8.49 6.67 -22.33
N PRO A 105 -9.54 5.85 -22.55
CA PRO A 105 -10.63 5.75 -21.59
C PRO A 105 -10.18 5.16 -20.25
N ILE A 106 -9.20 4.24 -20.24
CA ILE A 106 -8.64 3.70 -18.99
C ILE A 106 -7.99 4.79 -18.16
N LEU A 107 -7.09 5.58 -18.75
CA LEU A 107 -6.40 6.66 -18.05
C LEU A 107 -7.36 7.77 -17.62
N LEU A 108 -8.38 8.08 -18.43
CA LEU A 108 -9.39 9.06 -18.06
C LEU A 108 -10.17 8.62 -16.82
N LEU A 109 -10.53 7.33 -16.73
CA LEU A 109 -11.22 6.77 -15.57
C LEU A 109 -10.29 6.66 -14.36
N ALA A 110 -9.07 6.15 -14.56
CA ALA A 110 -8.09 5.93 -13.49
C ALA A 110 -7.53 7.24 -12.90
N VAL A 111 -7.43 8.31 -13.69
CA VAL A 111 -6.95 9.60 -13.17
C VAL A 111 -8.14 10.44 -12.74
N GLY A 112 -9.12 10.63 -13.64
CA GLY A 112 -10.26 11.49 -13.38
C GLY A 112 -11.20 10.93 -12.32
N GLY A 113 -11.52 9.64 -12.39
CA GLY A 113 -12.35 8.96 -11.41
C GLY A 113 -11.71 8.97 -10.02
N THR A 114 -10.41 8.67 -9.95
CA THR A 114 -9.67 8.67 -8.69
C THR A 114 -9.58 10.05 -8.06
N LEU A 115 -9.27 11.09 -8.84
CA LEU A 115 -9.24 12.46 -8.34
C LEU A 115 -10.62 12.88 -7.80
N ILE A 116 -11.67 12.64 -8.58
CA ILE A 116 -13.04 12.96 -8.16
C ILE A 116 -13.40 12.21 -6.87
N GLY A 117 -13.13 10.91 -6.81
CA GLY A 117 -13.37 10.08 -5.62
C GLY A 117 -12.63 10.61 -4.40
N THR A 118 -11.34 10.90 -4.55
CA THR A 118 -10.49 11.44 -3.49
C THR A 118 -11.00 12.78 -2.96
N PHE A 119 -11.36 13.72 -3.82
CA PHE A 119 -11.86 15.03 -3.40
C PHE A 119 -13.25 14.95 -2.76
N ILE A 120 -14.15 14.09 -3.28
CA ILE A 120 -15.46 13.88 -2.68
C ILE A 120 -15.31 13.30 -1.28
N VAL A 121 -14.60 12.18 -1.14
CA VAL A 121 -14.39 11.51 0.16
C VAL A 121 -13.65 12.43 1.11
N GLY A 122 -12.58 13.09 0.65
CA GLY A 122 -11.81 14.03 1.45
C GLY A 122 -12.66 15.19 1.96
N THR A 123 -13.50 15.78 1.12
CA THR A 123 -14.40 16.87 1.54
C THR A 123 -15.39 16.39 2.60
N ILE A 124 -15.99 15.21 2.40
CA ILE A 124 -16.92 14.61 3.37
C ILE A 124 -16.24 14.40 4.72
N VAL A 125 -15.03 13.82 4.70
CA VAL A 125 -14.23 13.52 5.90
C VAL A 125 -13.81 14.79 6.63
N GLN A 126 -13.35 15.80 5.89
CA GLN A 126 -12.97 17.09 6.44
C GLN A 126 -14.16 17.76 7.15
N GLN A 127 -15.34 17.77 6.52
CA GLN A 127 -16.53 18.40 7.09
C GLN A 127 -17.10 17.62 8.27
N SER A 128 -17.02 16.29 8.23
CA SER A 128 -17.62 15.42 9.25
C SER A 128 -16.76 15.29 10.51
N LEU A 129 -15.43 15.26 10.35
CA LEU A 129 -14.48 14.98 11.44
C LEU A 129 -13.63 16.21 11.82
N GLY A 130 -13.64 17.29 11.03
CA GLY A 130 -12.88 18.50 11.32
C GLY A 130 -11.36 18.33 11.21
N VAL A 131 -10.89 17.28 10.51
CA VAL A 131 -9.47 17.04 10.29
C VAL A 131 -8.87 18.05 9.31
N THR A 132 -7.54 18.14 9.25
CA THR A 132 -6.85 19.01 8.30
C THR A 132 -7.10 18.54 6.86
N TRP A 133 -7.08 19.49 5.91
CA TRP A 133 -7.22 19.16 4.49
C TRP A 133 -6.23 18.11 3.98
N PRO A 134 -4.92 18.19 4.31
CA PRO A 134 -3.97 17.15 3.95
C PRO A 134 -4.36 15.76 4.46
N ALA A 135 -4.78 15.65 5.73
CA ALA A 135 -5.21 14.37 6.30
C ALA A 135 -6.49 13.84 5.62
N ALA A 136 -7.45 14.72 5.30
CA ALA A 136 -8.66 14.36 4.59
C ALA A 136 -8.39 13.88 3.16
N ILE A 137 -7.51 14.56 2.42
CA ILE A 137 -7.13 14.16 1.06
C ILE A 137 -6.32 12.85 1.08
N ALA A 138 -5.42 12.66 2.04
CA ALA A 138 -4.70 11.40 2.21
C ALA A 138 -5.68 10.23 2.45
N PHE A 139 -6.68 10.43 3.31
CA PHE A 139 -7.74 9.44 3.51
C PHE A 139 -8.56 9.22 2.24
N GLY A 140 -8.94 10.28 1.54
CA GLY A 140 -9.66 10.19 0.27
C GLY A 140 -8.89 9.36 -0.77
N ALA A 141 -7.59 9.58 -0.91
CA ALA A 141 -6.72 8.84 -1.81
C ALA A 141 -6.67 7.34 -1.47
N LEU A 142 -6.53 7.02 -0.18
CA LEU A 142 -6.52 5.64 0.31
C LEU A 142 -7.84 4.90 0.02
N ILE A 143 -8.98 5.59 0.06
CA ILE A 143 -10.30 5.00 -0.23
C ILE A 143 -10.59 4.93 -1.74
N SER A 144 -9.94 5.78 -2.54
CA SER A 144 -10.16 5.86 -3.99
C SER A 144 -9.50 4.73 -4.77
N ALA A 145 -8.44 4.11 -4.23
CA ALA A 145 -7.81 2.91 -4.79
C ALA A 145 -8.80 1.72 -4.81
N THR A 146 -9.00 1.10 -5.98
CA THR A 146 -10.00 0.04 -6.19
C THR A 146 -9.34 -1.31 -6.48
N ASP A 147 -9.89 -2.40 -5.95
CA ASP A 147 -9.49 -3.78 -6.29
C ASP A 147 -10.46 -4.34 -7.35
N PRO A 148 -10.00 -4.68 -8.57
CA PRO A 148 -10.85 -5.10 -9.65
C PRO A 148 -11.16 -6.60 -9.55
N VAL A 149 -10.43 -7.39 -8.75
CA VAL A 149 -10.46 -8.86 -8.78
C VAL A 149 -11.87 -9.39 -8.48
N ALA A 150 -12.50 -8.89 -7.42
CA ALA A 150 -13.84 -9.30 -7.03
C ALA A 150 -14.89 -8.89 -8.06
N VAL A 151 -14.80 -7.65 -8.57
CA VAL A 151 -15.73 -7.08 -9.55
C VAL A 151 -15.63 -7.82 -10.89
N VAL A 152 -14.42 -8.08 -11.35
CA VAL A 152 -14.14 -8.81 -12.59
C VAL A 152 -14.61 -10.26 -12.49
N ALA A 153 -14.34 -10.94 -11.37
CA ALA A 153 -14.82 -12.31 -11.17
C ALA A 153 -16.36 -12.37 -11.22
N PHE A 154 -17.03 -11.41 -10.58
CA PHE A 154 -18.48 -11.27 -10.64
C PHE A 154 -18.98 -10.97 -12.06
N PHE A 155 -18.38 -10.03 -12.77
CA PHE A 155 -18.75 -9.70 -14.16
C PHE A 155 -18.54 -10.86 -15.12
N ARG A 156 -17.48 -11.64 -14.95
CA ARG A 156 -17.28 -12.87 -15.75
C ARG A 156 -18.38 -13.89 -15.49
N SER A 157 -18.86 -14.01 -14.25
CA SER A 157 -20.00 -14.89 -13.92
C SER A 157 -21.33 -14.44 -14.57
N LEU A 158 -21.47 -13.14 -14.83
CA LEU A 158 -22.62 -12.55 -15.51
C LEU A 158 -22.50 -12.54 -17.06
N GLY A 159 -21.41 -13.08 -17.62
CA GLY A 159 -21.20 -13.14 -19.07
C GLY A 159 -20.85 -11.80 -19.73
N VAL A 160 -20.28 -10.87 -18.97
CA VAL A 160 -19.93 -9.53 -19.46
C VAL A 160 -18.78 -9.59 -20.48
N SER A 161 -18.72 -8.62 -21.40
CA SER A 161 -17.71 -8.60 -22.47
C SER A 161 -16.27 -8.56 -21.94
N LYS A 162 -15.35 -9.25 -22.62
CA LYS A 162 -13.91 -9.22 -22.31
C LYS A 162 -13.32 -7.80 -22.31
N ARG A 163 -13.89 -6.89 -23.11
CA ARG A 163 -13.47 -5.48 -23.15
C ARG A 163 -13.75 -4.78 -21.84
N LEU A 164 -14.92 -4.98 -21.23
CA LEU A 164 -15.26 -4.34 -19.96
C LEU A 164 -14.36 -4.85 -18.82
N ALA A 165 -14.07 -6.15 -18.79
CA ALA A 165 -13.11 -6.71 -17.83
C ALA A 165 -11.74 -6.03 -17.95
N ILE A 166 -11.22 -5.84 -19.18
CA ILE A 166 -9.94 -5.16 -19.41
C ILE A 166 -9.99 -3.68 -19.02
N LEU A 167 -11.12 -2.99 -19.26
CA LEU A 167 -11.27 -1.59 -18.86
C LEU A 167 -11.23 -1.44 -17.34
N VAL A 168 -11.89 -2.34 -16.60
CA VAL A 168 -11.93 -2.33 -15.13
C VAL A 168 -10.59 -2.76 -14.52
N GLU A 169 -9.98 -3.84 -15.03
CA GLU A 169 -8.63 -4.28 -14.62
C GLU A 169 -7.59 -3.17 -14.89
N GLY A 170 -7.69 -2.51 -16.05
CA GLY A 170 -6.79 -1.42 -16.41
C GLY A 170 -7.00 -0.16 -15.57
N GLU A 171 -8.26 0.23 -15.32
CA GLU A 171 -8.58 1.40 -14.50
C GLU A 171 -7.98 1.26 -13.10
N SER A 172 -8.25 0.14 -12.44
CA SER A 172 -7.71 -0.15 -11.12
C SER A 172 -6.17 -0.17 -11.08
N LEU A 173 -5.50 -0.80 -12.06
CA LEU A 173 -4.03 -0.82 -12.10
C LEU A 173 -3.42 0.59 -12.09
N PHE A 174 -3.95 1.50 -12.92
CA PHE A 174 -3.45 2.86 -12.98
C PHE A 174 -3.93 3.69 -11.78
N ASN A 175 -5.12 3.43 -11.27
CA ASN A 175 -5.69 4.09 -10.09
C ASN A 175 -4.81 3.87 -8.86
N ASP A 176 -4.27 2.67 -8.64
CA ASP A 176 -3.34 2.40 -7.52
C ASP A 176 -2.12 3.34 -7.56
N GLY A 177 -1.54 3.53 -8.74
CA GLY A 177 -0.43 4.45 -8.97
C GLY A 177 -0.80 5.92 -8.77
N VAL A 178 -2.01 6.33 -9.19
CA VAL A 178 -2.50 7.70 -8.97
C VAL A 178 -2.76 7.94 -7.47
N SER A 179 -3.37 6.98 -6.79
CA SER A 179 -3.74 7.06 -5.39
C SER A 179 -2.53 7.14 -4.47
N ILE A 180 -1.48 6.34 -4.71
CA ILE A 180 -0.25 6.42 -3.91
C ILE A 180 0.42 7.80 -4.05
N VAL A 181 0.45 8.38 -5.25
CA VAL A 181 1.04 9.72 -5.47
C VAL A 181 0.22 10.81 -4.77
N ILE A 182 -1.12 10.76 -4.85
CA ILE A 182 -1.95 11.74 -4.12
C ILE A 182 -1.75 11.58 -2.61
N PHE A 183 -1.62 10.34 -2.12
CA PHE A 183 -1.37 10.06 -0.72
C PHE A 183 -0.02 10.63 -0.26
N THR A 184 1.08 10.40 -0.99
CA THR A 184 2.42 10.93 -0.63
C THR A 184 2.42 12.44 -0.59
N LEU A 185 1.85 13.10 -1.60
CA LEU A 185 1.73 14.56 -1.64
C LEU A 185 0.92 15.10 -0.46
N ALA A 186 -0.19 14.44 -0.13
CA ALA A 186 -1.04 14.85 0.98
C ALA A 186 -0.33 14.70 2.33
N VAL A 187 0.43 13.63 2.54
CA VAL A 187 1.24 13.46 3.76
C VAL A 187 2.33 14.54 3.84
N ALA A 188 3.06 14.78 2.75
CA ALA A 188 4.08 15.82 2.68
C ALA A 188 3.51 17.23 2.95
N ALA A 189 2.31 17.53 2.43
CA ALA A 189 1.60 18.78 2.73
C ALA A 189 1.24 18.90 4.21
N GLY A 190 0.81 17.79 4.82
CA GLY A 190 0.48 17.71 6.23
C GLY A 190 1.68 18.03 7.10
N ASP A 191 2.83 17.41 6.81
CA ASP A 191 4.09 17.64 7.52
C ASP A 191 4.58 19.09 7.35
N ALA A 192 4.50 19.65 6.14
CA ALA A 192 4.85 21.05 5.89
C ALA A 192 3.96 22.02 6.69
N THR A 193 2.65 21.73 6.75
CA THR A 193 1.68 22.51 7.53
C THR A 193 2.02 22.48 9.03
N LEU A 194 2.39 21.31 9.56
CA LEU A 194 2.80 21.14 10.95
C LEU A 194 4.14 21.83 11.26
N ALA A 195 5.06 21.87 10.29
CA ALA A 195 6.35 22.54 10.40
C ALA A 195 6.27 24.08 10.28
N GLY A 196 5.07 24.66 10.08
CA GLY A 196 4.88 26.09 9.88
C GLY A 196 5.46 26.61 8.57
N ARG A 197 5.87 25.71 7.66
CA ARG A 197 6.32 26.02 6.30
C ARG A 197 5.07 26.04 5.43
N GLY A 198 4.51 27.23 5.22
CA GLY A 198 3.45 27.42 4.23
C GLY A 198 3.98 27.28 2.82
N GLU A 199 4.43 26.09 2.43
CA GLU A 199 4.73 25.79 1.03
C GLU A 199 3.43 25.38 0.34
N THR A 200 2.99 26.23 -0.59
CA THR A 200 1.97 25.85 -1.57
C THR A 200 2.53 24.72 -2.41
N LEU A 201 2.08 23.48 -2.18
CA LEU A 201 2.33 22.36 -3.08
C LEU A 201 2.02 22.79 -4.51
N THR A 202 3.05 22.88 -5.34
CA THR A 202 2.87 23.26 -6.73
C THR A 202 2.47 22.04 -7.55
N LEU A 203 1.65 22.22 -8.58
CA LEU A 203 1.28 21.15 -9.52
C LEU A 203 2.52 20.51 -10.19
N SER A 204 3.63 21.24 -10.26
CA SER A 204 4.93 20.73 -10.70
C SER A 204 5.52 19.68 -9.76
N ASP A 205 5.41 19.87 -8.44
CA ASP A 205 5.93 18.91 -7.47
C ASP A 205 5.13 17.60 -7.52
N ALA A 206 3.80 17.73 -7.67
CA ALA A 206 2.91 16.60 -7.88
C ALA A 206 3.22 15.82 -9.17
N ALA A 207 3.51 16.52 -10.26
CA ALA A 207 3.87 15.90 -11.53
C ALA A 207 5.25 15.22 -11.50
N ILE A 208 6.20 15.78 -10.74
CA ILE A 208 7.52 15.18 -10.54
C ILE A 208 7.40 13.94 -9.66
N GLU A 209 6.67 13.99 -8.54
CA GLU A 209 6.41 12.80 -7.71
C GLU A 209 5.69 11.70 -8.51
N PHE A 210 4.70 12.05 -9.34
CA PHE A 210 4.01 11.10 -10.21
C PHE A 210 4.96 10.36 -11.18
N LEU A 211 6.01 11.03 -11.66
CA LEU A 211 7.00 10.43 -12.55
C LEU A 211 8.14 9.71 -11.83
N VAL A 212 8.45 10.12 -10.59
CA VAL A 212 9.60 9.62 -9.83
C VAL A 212 9.21 8.44 -8.94
N VAL A 213 8.07 8.50 -8.27
CA VAL A 213 7.60 7.45 -7.34
C VAL A 213 7.50 6.07 -8.00
N PRO A 214 7.02 5.90 -9.24
CA PRO A 214 7.01 4.59 -9.90
C PRO A 214 8.40 4.03 -10.23
N PHE A 215 9.45 4.87 -10.25
CA PHE A 215 10.82 4.50 -10.64
C PHE A 215 11.75 4.26 -9.45
N PHE A 216 11.37 4.69 -8.24
CA PHE A 216 12.14 4.51 -7.01
C PHE A 216 11.50 3.52 -6.02
N LEU A 217 10.50 2.76 -6.49
CA LEU A 217 9.95 1.58 -5.84
C LEU A 217 10.69 0.31 -6.29
#